data_AF-A0A969BPS2-F1
#
_entry.id   AF-A0A969BPS2-F1
#
_cell.length_a   1.000
_cell.length_b   1.000
_cell.length_c   1.000
_cell.angle_alpha   90.00
_cell.angle_beta   90.00
_cell.angle_gamma   90.00
#
_symmetry.space_group_name_H-M   'P 1'
#
loop_
_entity.id
_entity.type
_entity.pdbx_description
1 polymer ?
#
loop_
_entity_poly.entity_id
_entity_poly.type
_entity_poly.pdbx_seq_one_letter_code
_entity_poly.pdbx_strand_id
1 'polypeptide(L)' 'MDAVIIEEQALRLPDRERAILADRLLESLHDISAPVRANWIEEADSRMSAYRSGEIISIDGSEAIAQLRSKF' A
#
# COMPACT_ATOMS: atom_id res chain seq x y z
N MET A 1 26.41 1.82 2.61
CA MET A 1 26.24 0.36 2.45
C MET A 1 25.44 0.17 1.17
N ASP A 2 25.88 -0.68 0.26
CA ASP A 2 25.23 -0.86 -1.05
C ASP A 2 23.88 -1.59 -0.87
N ALA A 3 22.82 -1.08 -1.48
CA ALA A 3 21.47 -1.64 -1.37
C ALA A 3 21.42 -3.09 -1.88
N VAL A 4 22.25 -3.41 -2.87
CA VAL A 4 22.38 -4.77 -3.43
C VAL A 4 22.88 -5.76 -2.39
N ILE A 5 23.85 -5.36 -1.56
CA ILE A 5 24.39 -6.22 -0.50
C ILE A 5 23.33 -6.49 0.58
N ILE A 6 22.51 -5.49 0.91
CA ILE A 6 21.44 -5.62 1.91
C ILE A 6 20.33 -6.54 1.39
N GLU A 7 19.95 -6.39 0.12
CA GLU A 7 18.95 -7.25 -0.52
C GLU A 7 19.40 -8.71 -0.52
N GLU A 8 20.65 -9.00 -0.92
CA GLU A 8 21.18 -10.36 -0.89
C GLU A 8 21.15 -10.97 0.52
N GLN A 9 21.46 -10.17 1.55
CA GLN A 9 21.41 -10.64 2.94
C GLN A 9 19.96 -10.91 3.38
N ALA A 10 19.01 -10.04 3.02
CA ALA A 10 17.60 -10.22 3.33
C ALA A 10 17.01 -11.47 2.64
N LEU A 11 17.42 -11.75 1.40
CA LEU A 11 16.99 -12.93 0.64
C LEU A 11 17.52 -14.25 1.23
N ARG A 12 18.65 -14.22 1.95
CA ARG A 12 19.21 -15.40 2.65
C ARG A 12 18.47 -15.73 3.95
N LEU A 13 17.58 -14.88 4.45
CA LEU A 13 16.79 -15.15 5.65
C LEU A 13 15.75 -16.25 5.40
N PRO A 14 15.36 -17.03 6.43
CA PRO A 14 14.18 -17.88 6.37
C PRO A 14 12.93 -17.08 6.01
N ASP A 15 11.96 -17.70 5.34
CA ASP A 15 10.75 -17.05 4.83
C ASP A 15 10.02 -16.19 5.88
N ARG A 16 9.90 -16.71 7.11
CA ARG A 16 9.26 -16.00 8.21
C ARG A 16 10.01 -14.73 8.62
N GLU A 17 11.33 -14.80 8.70
CA GLU A 17 12.17 -13.65 9.08
C GLU A 17 12.18 -12.60 7.98
N ARG A 18 12.21 -13.04 6.71
CA ARG A 18 12.09 -12.16 5.55
C ARG A 18 10.75 -11.43 5.53
N ALA A 19 9.65 -12.10 5.87
CA ALA A 19 8.33 -11.47 5.98
C ALA A 19 8.28 -10.41 7.09
N ILE A 20 8.83 -10.71 8.28
CA ILE A 20 8.92 -9.75 9.40
C ILE A 20 9.77 -8.53 9.00
N LEU A 21 10.89 -8.75 8.31
CA LEU A 21 11.74 -7.66 7.84
C LEU A 21 11.02 -6.80 6.79
N ALA A 22 10.33 -7.40 5.83
CA ALA A 22 9.56 -6.68 4.83
C ALA A 22 8.46 -5.80 5.47
N ASP A 23 7.76 -6.32 6.47
CA ASP A 23 6.73 -5.58 7.21
C ASP A 23 7.32 -4.34 7.90
N ARG A 24 8.42 -4.50 8.64
CA ARG A 24 9.12 -3.39 9.31
C ARG A 24 9.66 -2.35 8.34
N LEU A 25 10.21 -2.78 7.20
CA LEU A 25 10.68 -1.87 6.17
C LEU A 25 9.51 -1.08 5.59
N LEU A 26 8.38 -1.73 5.31
CA LEU A 26 7.17 -1.08 4.83
C LEU A 26 6.63 -0.06 5.85
N GLU A 27 6.59 -0.43 7.14
CA GLU A 27 6.22 0.51 8.22
C GLU A 27 7.17 1.71 8.28
N SER A 28 8.48 1.51 8.08
CA SER A 28 9.46 2.59 8.10
C SER A 28 9.32 3.59 6.96
N LEU A 29 8.77 3.16 5.81
CA LEU A 29 8.46 4.03 4.68
C LEU A 29 7.20 4.87 4.94
N HIS A 30 6.36 4.44 5.89
CA HIS A 30 5.11 5.09 6.23
C HIS A 30 5.25 6.05 7.42
N ASP A 31 6.24 6.94 7.41
CA ASP A 31 6.17 8.19 8.19
C ASP A 31 5.19 9.17 7.51
N ILE A 32 3.98 8.67 7.27
CA ILE A 32 2.83 9.47 6.91
C ILE A 32 2.50 10.24 8.19
N SER A 33 2.74 11.54 8.20
CA SER A 33 2.39 12.37 9.35
C SER A 33 0.94 12.04 9.79
N ALA A 34 0.69 12.00 11.11
CA ALA A 34 -0.63 11.65 11.63
C ALA A 34 -1.82 12.38 10.96
N PRO A 35 -1.69 13.66 10.53
CA PRO A 35 -2.71 14.35 9.74
C PRO A 35 -3.01 13.70 8.39
N VAL A 36 -1.99 13.22 7.67
CA VAL A 36 -2.21 12.58 6.37
C VAL A 36 -2.93 11.24 6.55
N ARG A 37 -2.61 10.47 7.60
CA ARG A 37 -3.37 9.24 7.92
C ARG A 37 -4.84 9.53 8.20
N ALA A 38 -5.15 10.59 8.95
CA ALA A 38 -6.53 10.97 9.24
C ALA A 38 -7.31 11.30 7.95
N ASN A 39 -6.70 12.07 7.04
CA ASN A 39 -7.32 12.38 5.75
C ASN A 39 -7.58 11.13 4.90
N TRP A 40 -6.66 10.16 4.91
CA TRP A 40 -6.86 8.89 4.19
C TRP A 40 -8.00 8.06 4.77
N ILE A 41 -8.16 8.04 6.10
CA ILE A 41 -9.27 7.35 6.77
C ILE A 41 -10.60 8.02 6.39
N GLU A 42 -10.66 9.35 6.50
CA GLU A 42 -11.86 10.12 6.13
C GLU A 42 -12.27 9.89 4.66
N GLU A 43 -11.30 9.93 3.74
CA GLU A 43 -11.55 9.68 2.32
C GLU A 43 -12.05 8.24 2.07
N ALA A 44 -11.45 7.25 2.74
CA ALA A 44 -11.86 5.86 2.60
C ALA A 44 -13.29 5.63 3.10
N ASP A 45 -13.63 6.18 4.28
CA ASP A 45 -14.98 6.08 4.86
C ASP A 45 -16.01 6.82 4.00
N SER A 46 -15.67 8.02 3.52
CA SER A 46 -16.51 8.82 2.62
C SER A 46 -16.85 8.06 1.34
N ARG A 47 -15.84 7.52 0.65
CA ARG A 47 -16.04 6.72 -0.57
C ARG A 47 -16.85 5.45 -0.33
N MET A 48 -16.60 4.76 0.78
CA MET A 48 -17.35 3.56 1.14
C MET A 48 -18.83 3.88 1.40
N SER A 49 -19.11 4.99 2.07
CA SER A 49 -20.48 5.46 2.32
C SER A 49 -21.20 5.80 1.01
N ALA A 50 -20.56 6.59 0.14
CA ALA A 50 -21.10 6.95 -1.17
C ALA A 50 -21.36 5.72 -2.06
N TYR A 51 -20.48 4.71 -2.00
CA TYR A 51 -20.70 3.46 -2.72
C TYR A 51 -21.89 2.69 -2.18
N ARG A 52 -21.99 2.56 -0.85
CA ARG A 52 -23.10 1.85 -0.19
C ARG A 52 -24.45 2.55 -0.35
N SER A 53 -24.46 3.88 -0.45
CA SER A 53 -25.68 4.66 -0.73
C SER A 53 -26.08 4.63 -2.20
N GLY A 54 -25.20 4.15 -3.10
CA GLY A 54 -25.41 4.14 -4.54
C GLY A 54 -25.12 5.49 -5.22
N GLU A 55 -24.53 6.45 -4.51
CA GLU A 55 -24.09 7.73 -5.07
C GLU A 55 -22.94 7.55 -6.08
N ILE A 56 -22.06 6.57 -5.85
CA ILE A 56 -21.00 6.20 -6.77
C ILE A 56 -21.06 4.71 -7.14
N ILE A 57 -20.57 4.37 -8.33
CA ILE A 57 -20.44 2.99 -8.82
C ILE A 57 -19.02 2.48 -8.64
N SER A 58 -18.88 1.17 -8.45
CA SER A 58 -17.58 0.50 -8.51
C SER A 58 -17.21 0.15 -9.96
N ILE A 59 -15.92 0.01 -10.21
CA ILE A 59 -15.36 -0.55 -11.45
C ILE A 59 -14.69 -1.89 -11.13
N ASP A 60 -14.46 -2.69 -12.17
CA ASP A 60 -13.73 -3.95 -12.01
C ASP A 60 -12.29 -3.69 -11.54
N GLY A 61 -11.82 -4.48 -10.57
CA GLY A 61 -10.50 -4.29 -9.98
C GLY A 61 -9.36 -4.48 -10.98
N SER A 62 -9.49 -5.43 -11.91
CA SER A 62 -8.47 -5.66 -12.93
C SER A 62 -8.41 -4.51 -13.93
N GLU A 63 -9.56 -3.95 -14.29
CA GLU A 63 -9.66 -2.76 -15.13
C GLU A 63 -9.00 -1.55 -14.45
N ALA A 64 -9.29 -1.31 -13.18
CA ALA A 64 -8.71 -0.20 -12.41
C ALA A 64 -7.17 -0.24 -12.41
N ILE A 65 -6.58 -1.42 -12.16
CA ILE A 65 -5.12 -1.60 -12.17
C ILE A 65 -4.55 -1.41 -13.57
N ALA A 66 -5.22 -1.91 -14.61
CA ALA A 66 -4.78 -1.74 -16.00
C ALA A 66 -4.74 -0.25 -16.39
N GLN A 67 -5.78 0.52 -16.03
CA GLN A 67 -5.83 1.95 -16.28
C GLN A 67 -4.68 2.70 -15.58
N LEU A 68 -4.39 2.39 -14.31
CA LEU A 68 -3.28 3.01 -13.58
C LEU A 68 -1.92 2.75 -14.24
N ARG A 69 -1.64 1.50 -14.63
CA ARG A 69 -0.40 1.12 -15.30
C ARG A 69 -0.22 1.75 -16.68
N SER A 70 -1.31 2.12 -17.34
CA SER A 70 -1.23 2.83 -18.62
C SER A 70 -0.89 4.31 -18.47
N LYS A 71 -1.06 4.84 -17.26
CA LYS A 71 -1.03 6.29 -16.98
C LYS A 71 0.23 6.73 -16.23
N PHE A 72 0.88 5.81 -15.52
CA PHE A 72 2.11 6.00 -14.75
C PHE A 72 3.12 4.90 -15.10
#